data_AF-A0A3M1DRQ3-F1
#
_entry.id   AF-A0A3M1DRQ3-F1
#
_cell.length_a   1.000
_cell.length_b   1.000
_cell.length_c   1.000
_cell.angle_alpha   90.00
_cell.angle_beta   90.00
_cell.angle_gamma   90.00
#
_symmetry.space_group_name_H-M   'P 1'
#
loop_
_entity.id
_entity.type
_entity.pdbx_description
1 polymer ?
#
loop_
_entity_poly.entity_id
_entity_poly.type
_entity_poly.pdbx_seq_one_letter_code
_entity_poly.pdbx_strand_id
1 'polypeptide(L)'
;MDKYKGLMYFGPSNDPGTPPQFTTIFESQPMPPILNTYQANGWDWENHRPIPTPWTNPEVSVIGLGTSPKTVVRVPDSGYDIQYGYDAMVIYASQQEIALKYTRDDRISYPNGNAGYTVYITGICVEPSLLALYNRLNAEGRRDLPVVRDRDPIGRAWGNEIAVAIRDNGPFLDPRDCDSFWKGYCP
;
A
#
# COMPACT_ATOMS: atom_id res chain seq x y z
N MET A 1 8.73 -9.76 -20.67
CA MET A 1 10.08 -9.89 -20.07
C MET A 1 9.90 -9.77 -18.58
N ASP A 2 10.37 -10.77 -17.82
CA ASP A 2 10.35 -10.71 -16.36
C ASP A 2 11.24 -9.56 -15.89
N LYS A 3 10.68 -8.65 -15.10
CA LYS A 3 11.44 -7.54 -14.52
C LYS A 3 12.21 -8.03 -13.30
N TYR A 4 13.24 -7.28 -12.93
CA TYR A 4 14.10 -7.62 -11.80
C TYR A 4 13.29 -7.79 -10.50
N LYS A 5 13.44 -8.95 -9.85
CA LYS A 5 12.69 -9.38 -8.66
C LYS A 5 13.50 -9.18 -7.38
N GLY A 6 13.92 -7.94 -7.15
CA GLY A 6 14.72 -7.54 -6.00
C GLY A 6 14.59 -6.05 -5.73
N LEU A 7 15.11 -5.63 -4.58
CA LEU A 7 15.17 -4.22 -4.21
C LEU A 7 16.11 -3.45 -5.14
N MET A 8 15.77 -2.20 -5.42
CA MET A 8 16.52 -1.34 -6.31
C MET A 8 16.82 -0.01 -5.63
N TYR A 9 18.02 0.50 -5.82
CA TYR A 9 18.38 1.84 -5.41
C TYR A 9 18.15 2.81 -6.58
N PHE A 10 17.23 3.75 -6.41
CA PHE A 10 16.89 4.75 -7.43
C PHE A 10 17.54 6.12 -7.17
N GLY A 11 18.44 6.19 -6.18
CA GLY A 11 18.99 7.44 -5.66
C GLY A 11 18.45 7.73 -4.26
N PRO A 12 18.96 8.79 -3.61
CA PRO A 12 18.49 9.17 -2.30
C PRO A 12 17.03 9.63 -2.37
N SER A 13 16.22 9.16 -1.44
CA SER A 13 14.85 9.65 -1.25
C SER A 13 14.89 11.15 -1.00
N ASN A 14 14.08 11.89 -1.75
CA ASN A 14 13.92 13.34 -1.58
C ASN A 14 12.79 13.70 -0.60
N ASP A 15 12.12 12.70 -0.04
CA ASP A 15 11.09 12.88 0.98
C ASP A 15 11.75 13.10 2.35
N PRO A 16 11.58 14.28 2.97
CA PRO A 16 12.08 14.53 4.32
C PRO A 16 11.34 13.69 5.39
N GLY A 17 10.18 13.11 5.06
CA GLY A 17 9.42 12.21 5.90
C GLY A 17 9.95 10.76 5.90
N THR A 18 9.26 9.88 6.62
CA THR A 18 9.47 8.43 6.49
C THR A 18 8.26 7.84 5.76
N PRO A 19 8.40 7.53 4.46
CA PRO A 19 7.37 6.83 3.71
C PRO A 19 6.99 5.51 4.42
N PRO A 20 5.81 4.93 4.11
CA PRO A 20 5.43 3.64 4.66
C PRO A 20 6.49 2.56 4.40
N GLN A 21 6.94 1.88 5.46
CA GLN A 21 8.04 0.93 5.43
C GLN A 21 7.51 -0.51 5.31
N PHE A 22 7.75 -1.15 4.16
CA PHE A 22 7.32 -2.53 3.91
C PHE A 22 8.09 -3.56 4.73
N THR A 23 9.16 -3.15 5.41
CA THR A 23 9.91 -3.98 6.36
C THR A 23 9.12 -4.38 7.60
N THR A 24 7.93 -3.81 7.80
CA THR A 24 7.08 -4.07 8.97
C THR A 24 5.77 -4.75 8.61
N ILE A 25 5.54 -5.04 7.32
CA ILE A 25 4.29 -5.66 6.83
C ILE A 25 4.08 -7.07 7.40
N PHE A 26 5.18 -7.78 7.67
CA PHE A 26 5.21 -9.07 8.34
C PHE A 26 6.15 -8.99 9.55
N GLU A 27 5.64 -9.29 10.74
CA GLU A 27 6.40 -9.16 12.00
C GLU A 27 7.70 -9.98 12.01
N SER A 28 7.66 -11.21 11.49
CA SER A 28 8.80 -12.14 11.52
C SER A 28 9.64 -12.14 10.25
N GLN A 29 9.33 -11.29 9.27
CA GLN A 29 10.01 -11.30 7.98
C GLN A 29 10.16 -9.87 7.43
N PRO A 30 11.17 -9.11 7.91
CA PRO A 30 11.37 -7.72 7.50
C PRO A 30 11.80 -7.52 6.06
N MET A 31 12.24 -8.59 5.39
CA MET A 31 12.58 -8.58 3.96
C MET A 31 11.96 -9.81 3.30
N PRO A 32 10.64 -9.80 3.05
CA PRO A 32 10.01 -10.86 2.28
C PRO A 32 10.55 -10.86 0.84
N PRO A 33 10.79 -12.04 0.24
CA PRO A 33 11.29 -12.10 -1.13
C PRO A 33 10.24 -11.51 -2.09
N ILE A 34 10.71 -10.75 -3.09
CA ILE A 34 9.86 -10.31 -4.18
C ILE A 34 9.71 -11.49 -5.15
N LEU A 35 8.55 -12.13 -5.15
CA LEU A 35 8.27 -13.29 -5.99
C LEU A 35 7.88 -12.87 -7.41
N ASN A 36 7.20 -11.74 -7.54
CA ASN A 36 6.70 -11.22 -8.82
C ASN A 36 6.70 -9.69 -8.86
N THR A 37 6.66 -9.16 -10.08
CA THR A 37 6.62 -7.72 -10.38
C THR A 37 5.56 -7.49 -11.43
N TYR A 38 4.73 -6.46 -11.25
CA TYR A 38 3.65 -6.13 -12.16
C TYR A 38 3.59 -4.64 -12.44
N GLN A 39 2.76 -4.31 -13.43
CA GLN A 39 2.36 -2.95 -13.70
C GLN A 39 0.89 -2.79 -13.36
N ALA A 40 0.55 -1.77 -12.58
CA ALA A 40 -0.83 -1.47 -12.23
C ALA A 40 -1.61 -1.05 -13.48
N ASN A 41 -2.82 -1.56 -13.61
CA ASN A 41 -3.75 -1.13 -14.66
C ASN A 41 -4.16 0.34 -14.43
N GLY A 42 -4.54 1.00 -15.53
CA GLY A 42 -5.25 2.28 -15.44
C GLY A 42 -6.72 2.08 -15.09
N TRP A 43 -7.41 3.19 -14.84
CA TRP A 43 -8.85 3.20 -14.60
C TRP A 43 -9.55 4.18 -15.54
N ASP A 44 -10.58 3.68 -16.23
CA ASP A 44 -11.49 4.46 -17.06
C ASP A 44 -12.65 4.94 -16.17
N TRP A 45 -12.59 6.22 -15.80
CA TRP A 45 -13.57 6.87 -14.93
C TRP A 45 -14.93 7.08 -15.60
N GLU A 46 -14.99 7.16 -16.93
CA GLU A 46 -16.24 7.37 -17.66
C GLU A 46 -17.04 6.07 -17.74
N ASN A 47 -16.36 4.95 -18.00
CA ASN A 47 -17.00 3.64 -18.18
C ASN A 47 -16.85 2.72 -16.96
N HIS A 48 -16.25 3.20 -15.87
CA HIS A 48 -16.02 2.48 -14.62
C HIS A 48 -15.39 1.08 -14.83
N ARG A 49 -14.28 1.03 -15.57
CA ARG A 49 -13.59 -0.23 -15.88
C ARG A 49 -12.07 -0.10 -15.82
N PRO A 50 -11.34 -1.19 -15.54
CA PRO A 50 -9.88 -1.18 -15.68
C PRO A 50 -9.51 -1.08 -17.16
N ILE A 51 -8.42 -0.36 -17.43
CA ILE A 51 -7.78 -0.28 -18.75
C ILE A 51 -6.32 -0.75 -18.62
N PRO A 52 -5.69 -1.22 -19.71
CA PRO A 52 -4.26 -1.52 -19.69
C PRO A 52 -3.46 -0.34 -19.15
N THR A 53 -2.33 -0.61 -18.49
CA THR A 53 -1.43 0.44 -17.97
C THR A 53 -1.14 1.50 -19.04
N PRO A 54 -1.61 2.74 -18.86
CA PRO A 54 -1.37 3.81 -19.82
C PRO A 54 -0.03 4.52 -19.58
N TRP A 55 0.77 4.09 -18.61
CA TRP A 55 2.08 4.64 -18.25
C TRP A 55 3.15 3.57 -18.43
N THR A 56 4.38 4.01 -18.72
CA THR A 56 5.57 3.15 -18.87
C THR A 56 6.61 3.36 -17.77
N ASN A 57 6.44 4.41 -16.96
CA ASN A 57 7.30 4.75 -15.84
C ASN A 57 6.43 4.93 -14.57
N PRO A 58 6.73 4.22 -13.47
CA PRO A 58 7.76 3.19 -13.33
C PRO A 58 7.40 1.93 -14.12
N GLU A 59 8.45 1.18 -14.49
CA GLU A 59 8.33 -0.10 -15.20
C GLU A 59 7.67 -1.18 -14.31
N VAL A 60 7.87 -1.07 -12.99
CA VAL A 60 7.19 -1.88 -11.97
C VAL A 60 6.45 -0.93 -11.04
N SER A 61 5.16 -1.15 -10.84
CA SER A 61 4.32 -0.38 -9.92
C SER A 61 3.62 -1.24 -8.86
N VAL A 62 3.82 -2.56 -8.94
CA VAL A 62 3.30 -3.53 -7.96
C VAL A 62 4.34 -4.64 -7.77
N ILE A 63 4.55 -5.08 -6.54
CA ILE A 63 5.37 -6.24 -6.21
C ILE A 63 4.55 -7.30 -5.48
N GLY A 64 4.80 -8.57 -5.80
CA GLY A 64 4.32 -9.72 -5.06
C GLY A 64 5.31 -10.08 -3.96
N LEU A 65 4.92 -9.90 -2.70
CA LEU A 65 5.72 -10.25 -1.53
C LEU A 65 5.43 -11.67 -1.10
N GLY A 66 6.47 -12.50 -1.05
CA GLY A 66 6.38 -13.88 -0.61
C GLY A 66 6.02 -13.99 0.86
N THR A 67 5.08 -14.89 1.16
CA THR A 67 4.56 -15.14 2.51
C THR A 67 4.06 -16.57 2.63
N SER A 68 3.35 -16.89 3.72
CA SER A 68 2.66 -18.16 3.91
C SER A 68 1.18 -17.93 4.19
N PRO A 69 0.28 -18.88 3.88
CA PRO A 69 -1.12 -18.74 4.16
C PRO A 69 -1.34 -18.47 5.65
N LYS A 70 -2.26 -17.54 5.96
CA LYS A 70 -2.62 -17.10 7.31
C LYS A 70 -1.58 -16.25 8.04
N THR A 71 -0.42 -15.95 7.43
CA THR A 71 0.53 -14.96 7.99
C THR A 71 -0.20 -13.64 8.23
N VAL A 72 0.00 -13.04 9.41
CA VAL A 72 -0.59 -11.75 9.77
C VAL A 72 0.02 -10.67 8.88
N VAL A 73 -0.85 -9.90 8.20
CA VAL A 73 -0.47 -8.70 7.46
C VAL A 73 -0.74 -7.50 8.37
N ARG A 74 0.24 -6.62 8.50
CA ARG A 74 0.18 -5.43 9.36
C ARG A 74 0.19 -4.14 8.55
N VAL A 75 -0.26 -3.06 9.18
CA VAL A 75 -0.05 -1.69 8.66
C VAL A 75 1.46 -1.46 8.51
N PRO A 76 1.95 -1.11 7.30
CA PRO A 76 3.32 -0.65 7.13
C PRO A 76 3.59 0.56 8.03
N ASP A 77 4.60 0.44 8.89
CA ASP A 77 5.06 1.49 9.78
C ASP A 77 5.42 2.75 9.00
N SER A 78 4.96 3.89 9.50
CA SER A 78 5.32 5.19 8.98
C SER A 78 5.63 6.10 10.16
N GLY A 79 6.48 7.10 9.97
CA GLY A 79 6.70 8.09 11.04
C GLY A 79 5.53 9.08 11.22
N TYR A 80 4.40 8.87 10.54
CA TYR A 80 3.31 9.84 10.48
C TYR A 80 2.33 9.66 11.65
N ASP A 81 1.93 10.78 12.26
CA ASP A 81 0.76 10.86 13.13
C ASP A 81 -0.32 11.63 12.37
N ILE A 82 -1.31 10.92 11.83
CA ILE A 82 -2.45 11.50 11.13
C ILE A 82 -3.54 11.99 12.11
N GLN A 83 -3.21 12.14 13.39
CA GLN A 83 -3.99 12.61 14.54
C GLN A 83 -4.28 11.50 15.56
N TYR A 84 -4.08 11.82 16.85
CA TYR A 84 -4.37 10.96 18.00
C TYR A 84 -3.56 9.65 18.05
N GLY A 85 -2.35 9.66 17.46
CA GLY A 85 -1.47 8.50 17.42
C GLY A 85 -1.99 7.39 16.53
N TYR A 86 -2.65 7.75 15.43
CA TYR A 86 -2.98 6.87 14.32
C TYR A 86 -2.09 7.21 13.11
N ASP A 87 -1.79 6.21 12.30
CA ASP A 87 -0.81 6.31 11.20
C ASP A 87 -1.49 6.37 9.84
N ALA A 88 -2.55 5.59 9.68
CA ALA A 88 -3.21 5.44 8.41
C ALA A 88 -4.73 5.36 8.54
N MET A 89 -5.41 5.85 7.52
CA MET A 89 -6.85 5.76 7.31
C MET A 89 -7.15 4.67 6.28
N VAL A 90 -8.11 3.80 6.56
CA VAL A 90 -8.59 2.76 5.64
C VAL A 90 -9.59 3.38 4.66
N ILE A 91 -9.14 3.67 3.44
CA ILE A 91 -9.96 4.35 2.43
C ILE A 91 -10.77 3.39 1.54
N TYR A 92 -10.35 2.11 1.51
CA TYR A 92 -11.04 1.02 0.83
C TYR A 92 -10.73 -0.30 1.53
N ALA A 93 -11.74 -1.15 1.70
CA ALA A 93 -11.58 -2.52 2.13
C ALA A 93 -12.63 -3.42 1.46
N SER A 94 -12.19 -4.60 1.02
CA SER A 94 -13.02 -5.72 0.59
C SER A 94 -12.56 -6.98 1.33
N GLN A 95 -13.11 -8.15 1.00
CA GLN A 95 -12.63 -9.40 1.57
C GLN A 95 -11.18 -9.74 1.12
N GLN A 96 -10.71 -9.18 0.01
CA GLN A 96 -9.48 -9.58 -0.67
C GLN A 96 -8.43 -8.47 -0.81
N GLU A 97 -8.83 -7.23 -0.51
CA GLU A 97 -8.08 -6.02 -0.83
C GLU A 97 -8.28 -4.95 0.25
N ILE A 98 -7.24 -4.18 0.52
CA ILE A 98 -7.31 -3.01 1.41
C ILE A 98 -6.42 -1.89 0.90
N ALA A 99 -6.84 -0.65 1.09
CA ALA A 99 -6.04 0.54 0.80
C ALA A 99 -5.91 1.43 2.04
N LEU A 100 -4.67 1.85 2.32
CA LEU A 100 -4.28 2.62 3.49
C LEU A 100 -3.73 3.97 3.06
N LYS A 101 -4.29 5.05 3.61
CA LYS A 101 -3.92 6.43 3.33
C LYS A 101 -3.18 7.02 4.52
N TYR A 102 -1.99 7.56 4.32
CA TYR A 102 -1.14 8.12 5.38
C TYR A 102 -1.34 9.64 5.54
N THR A 103 -2.58 10.08 5.29
CA THR A 103 -3.06 11.43 5.56
C THR A 103 -4.52 11.36 6.00
N ARG A 104 -5.06 12.48 6.47
CA ARG A 104 -6.46 12.60 6.90
C ARG A 104 -7.47 12.84 5.78
N ASP A 105 -6.99 13.06 4.56
CA ASP A 105 -7.85 13.31 3.41
C ASP A 105 -7.91 12.05 2.56
N ASP A 106 -9.12 11.59 2.23
CA ASP A 106 -9.34 10.36 1.47
C ASP A 106 -9.13 10.53 -0.05
N ARG A 107 -8.76 11.73 -0.50
CA ARG A 107 -8.36 12.00 -1.89
C ARG A 107 -7.01 11.40 -2.21
N ILE A 108 -7.00 10.69 -3.34
CA ILE A 108 -5.84 9.98 -3.86
C ILE A 108 -4.85 10.90 -4.58
N SER A 109 -5.33 12.01 -5.13
CA SER A 109 -4.53 12.96 -5.89
C SER A 109 -5.08 14.37 -5.69
N TYR A 110 -4.19 15.36 -5.66
CA TYR A 110 -4.53 16.78 -5.67
C TYR A 110 -3.88 17.47 -6.87
N PRO A 111 -4.54 18.48 -7.48
CA PRO A 111 -3.94 19.29 -8.53
C PRO A 111 -2.61 19.94 -8.13
N ASN A 112 -2.42 20.20 -6.83
CA ASN A 112 -1.25 20.91 -6.28
C ASN A 112 -0.28 20.00 -5.51
N GLY A 113 -0.43 18.67 -5.59
CA GLY A 113 0.59 17.72 -5.14
C GLY A 113 0.74 17.49 -3.62
N ASN A 114 -0.35 17.47 -2.85
CA ASN A 114 -0.32 17.22 -1.39
C ASN A 114 -1.28 16.09 -0.94
N ALA A 115 -1.43 15.04 -1.75
CA ALA A 115 -2.25 13.88 -1.41
C ALA A 115 -1.62 13.04 -0.30
N GLY A 116 -0.31 12.82 -0.34
CA GLY A 116 0.40 11.92 0.57
C GLY A 116 0.23 10.44 0.23
N TYR A 117 1.03 9.59 0.88
CA TYR A 117 1.11 8.17 0.55
C TYR A 117 -0.20 7.41 0.65
N THR A 118 -0.42 6.54 -0.33
CA THR A 118 -1.46 5.51 -0.29
C THR A 118 -0.89 4.16 -0.67
N VAL A 119 -1.06 3.17 0.21
CA VAL A 119 -0.64 1.78 0.00
C VAL A 119 -1.85 0.93 -0.35
N TYR A 120 -1.69 0.05 -1.33
CA TYR A 120 -2.69 -0.93 -1.77
C TYR A 120 -2.15 -2.32 -1.52
N ILE A 121 -2.99 -3.18 -0.94
CA ILE A 121 -2.64 -4.58 -0.65
C ILE A 121 -3.74 -5.49 -1.19
N THR A 122 -3.36 -6.50 -1.96
CA THR A 122 -4.25 -7.55 -2.50
C THR A 122 -3.74 -8.94 -2.11
N GLY A 123 -4.59 -9.96 -2.19
CA GLY A 123 -4.23 -11.32 -1.77
C GLY A 123 -4.33 -11.51 -0.25
N ILE A 124 -5.04 -10.61 0.42
CA ILE A 124 -5.24 -10.58 1.88
C ILE A 124 -6.67 -10.96 2.24
N CYS A 125 -6.87 -11.79 3.26
CA CYS A 125 -8.12 -11.89 4.01
C CYS A 125 -8.18 -10.73 5.01
N VAL A 126 -8.86 -9.64 4.65
CA VAL A 126 -9.00 -8.47 5.53
C VAL A 126 -9.69 -8.87 6.83
N GLU A 127 -9.26 -8.27 7.95
CA GLU A 127 -9.84 -8.52 9.26
C GLU A 127 -11.36 -8.20 9.25
N PRO A 128 -12.23 -9.16 9.61
CA PRO A 128 -13.67 -9.01 9.44
C PRO A 128 -14.29 -7.80 10.17
N SER A 129 -13.81 -7.46 11.38
CA SER A 129 -14.35 -6.33 12.13
C SER A 129 -13.96 -4.98 11.52
N LEU A 130 -12.75 -4.87 10.97
CA LEU A 130 -12.24 -3.73 10.22
C LEU A 130 -13.01 -3.54 8.92
N LEU A 131 -13.25 -4.62 8.17
CA LEU A 131 -14.08 -4.60 6.97
C LEU A 131 -15.52 -4.17 7.30
N ALA A 132 -16.10 -4.70 8.39
CA ALA A 132 -17.44 -4.31 8.82
C ALA A 132 -17.52 -2.83 9.22
N LEU A 133 -16.49 -2.31 9.90
CA LEU A 133 -16.39 -0.89 10.26
C LEU A 133 -16.27 -0.01 9.01
N TYR A 134 -15.39 -0.37 8.07
CA TYR A 134 -15.25 0.32 6.79
C TYR A 134 -16.59 0.39 6.04
N ASN A 135 -17.27 -0.75 5.87
CA ASN A 135 -18.53 -0.82 5.13
C ASN A 135 -19.62 0.06 5.74
N ARG A 136 -19.71 0.10 7.08
CA ARG A 136 -20.66 0.96 7.79
C ARG A 136 -20.37 2.44 7.52
N LEU A 137 -19.14 2.88 7.77
CA LEU A 137 -18.74 4.27 7.62
C LEU A 137 -18.81 4.74 6.16
N ASN A 138 -18.51 3.84 5.21
CA ASN A 138 -18.68 4.10 3.78
C ASN A 138 -20.15 4.30 3.41
N ALA A 139 -21.05 3.46 3.94
CA ALA A 139 -22.49 3.60 3.73
C ALA A 139 -23.08 4.87 4.39
N GLU A 140 -22.45 5.37 5.46
CA GLU A 140 -22.79 6.64 6.13
C GLU A 140 -22.24 7.88 5.38
N GLY A 141 -21.62 7.69 4.21
CA GLY A 141 -21.17 8.77 3.35
C GLY A 141 -19.72 9.20 3.59
N ARG A 142 -18.88 8.34 4.19
CA ARG A 142 -17.42 8.51 4.31
C ARG A 142 -16.98 9.79 5.03
N ARG A 143 -17.82 10.34 5.92
CA ARG A 143 -17.46 11.51 6.75
C ARG A 143 -16.33 11.20 7.72
N ASP A 144 -16.32 9.95 8.18
CA ASP A 144 -15.27 9.32 8.95
C ASP A 144 -14.93 8.00 8.27
N LEU A 145 -13.69 7.54 8.44
CA LEU A 145 -13.23 6.24 7.96
C LEU A 145 -12.38 5.59 9.06
N PRO A 146 -12.22 4.25 9.06
CA PRO A 146 -11.40 3.59 10.08
C PRO A 146 -9.97 4.12 10.05
N VAL A 147 -9.39 4.32 11.22
CA VAL A 147 -7.97 4.68 11.40
C VAL A 147 -7.27 3.58 12.17
N VAL A 148 -6.01 3.32 11.81
CA VAL A 148 -5.18 2.22 12.33
C VAL A 148 -3.80 2.76 12.69
N ARG A 149 -3.15 2.12 13.66
CA ARG A 149 -1.79 2.47 14.11
C ARG A 149 -0.74 1.72 13.32
N ASP A 150 0.50 2.17 13.44
CA ASP A 150 1.65 1.39 13.01
C ASP A 150 1.53 -0.07 13.48
N ARG A 151 1.85 -1.01 12.59
CA ARG A 151 1.92 -2.43 12.89
C ARG A 151 0.59 -3.08 13.34
N ASP A 152 -0.54 -2.38 13.36
CA ASP A 152 -1.84 -2.99 13.67
C ASP A 152 -2.13 -4.13 12.68
N PRO A 153 -2.66 -5.29 13.13
CA PRO A 153 -3.04 -6.37 12.24
C PRO A 153 -4.28 -5.98 11.42
N ILE A 154 -4.15 -5.97 10.09
CA ILE A 154 -5.23 -5.60 9.15
C ILE A 154 -5.85 -6.78 8.43
N GLY A 155 -5.24 -7.96 8.57
CA GLY A 155 -5.73 -9.18 7.97
C GLY A 155 -4.67 -10.27 7.94
N ARG A 156 -4.88 -11.26 7.07
CA ARG A 156 -3.97 -12.40 6.89
C ARG A 156 -3.78 -12.72 5.43
N ALA A 157 -2.61 -13.18 5.01
CA ALA A 157 -2.40 -13.60 3.63
C ALA A 157 -3.29 -14.80 3.27
N TRP A 158 -3.93 -14.76 2.09
CA TRP A 158 -4.70 -15.90 1.56
C TRP A 158 -3.80 -17.06 1.14
N GLY A 159 -2.66 -16.75 0.54
CA GLY A 159 -1.75 -17.71 -0.08
C GLY A 159 -0.29 -17.45 0.26
N ASN A 160 0.59 -17.80 -0.69
CA ASN A 160 2.04 -17.62 -0.56
C ASN A 160 2.53 -16.25 -1.04
N GLU A 161 1.62 -15.36 -1.45
CA GLU A 161 1.94 -14.04 -1.97
C GLU A 161 0.84 -13.04 -1.59
N ILE A 162 1.24 -11.82 -1.25
CA ILE A 162 0.37 -10.63 -1.31
C ILE A 162 0.95 -9.64 -2.31
N ALA A 163 0.10 -8.91 -3.03
CA ALA A 163 0.53 -7.86 -3.93
C ALA A 163 0.47 -6.51 -3.24
N VAL A 164 1.55 -5.72 -3.35
CA VAL A 164 1.66 -4.38 -2.75
C VAL A 164 1.98 -3.35 -3.83
N ALA A 165 1.22 -2.25 -3.82
CA ALA A 165 1.47 -1.07 -4.65
C ALA A 165 1.43 0.19 -3.78
N ILE A 166 2.13 1.24 -4.21
CA ILE A 166 2.16 2.51 -3.48
C ILE A 166 2.15 3.69 -4.44
N ARG A 167 1.50 4.77 -4.01
CA ARG A 167 1.58 6.09 -4.63
C ARG A 167 1.75 7.15 -3.55
N ASP A 168 2.25 8.32 -3.94
CA ASP A 168 2.25 9.52 -3.11
C ASP A 168 1.35 10.59 -3.73
N ASN A 169 1.90 11.35 -4.67
CA ASN A 169 1.22 12.38 -5.43
C ASN A 169 1.15 11.97 -6.91
N GLY A 170 0.00 11.45 -7.34
CA GLY A 170 -0.25 11.10 -8.74
C GLY A 170 -0.05 9.62 -9.06
N PRO A 171 0.83 9.25 -10.03
CA PRO A 171 0.97 7.87 -10.49
C PRO A 171 1.54 6.94 -9.40
N PHE A 172 1.46 5.64 -9.64
CA PHE A 172 2.13 4.65 -8.79
C PHE A 172 3.65 4.85 -8.84
N LEU A 173 4.31 4.60 -7.71
CA LEU A 173 5.75 4.59 -7.55
C LEU A 173 6.28 3.17 -7.71
N ASP A 174 7.61 3.01 -7.82
CA ASP A 174 8.24 1.68 -7.84
C ASP A 174 8.42 1.19 -6.40
N PRO A 175 7.63 0.21 -5.91
CA PRO A 175 7.69 -0.24 -4.53
C PRO A 175 8.99 -1.01 -4.21
N ARG A 176 9.88 -1.22 -5.19
CA ARG A 176 11.21 -1.81 -4.98
C ARG A 176 12.24 -0.81 -4.48
N ASP A 177 11.93 0.49 -4.46
CA ASP A 177 12.85 1.53 -4.02
C ASP A 177 13.30 1.30 -2.56
N CYS A 178 14.55 0.84 -2.43
CA CYS A 178 15.09 0.39 -1.16
C CYS A 178 15.36 1.54 -0.19
N ASP A 179 15.67 2.73 -0.71
CA ASP A 179 16.00 3.89 0.10
C ASP A 179 14.73 4.51 0.69
N SER A 180 13.64 4.47 -0.10
CA SER A 180 12.34 5.01 0.31
C SER A 180 11.53 4.05 1.19
N PHE A 181 11.29 2.80 0.75
CA PHE A 181 10.29 1.91 1.36
C PHE A 181 10.88 0.72 2.16
N TRP A 182 12.20 0.53 2.09
CA TRP A 182 12.91 -0.59 2.69
C TRP A 182 14.14 -0.16 3.48
N LYS A 183 14.02 0.88 4.30
CA LYS A 183 15.15 1.48 5.03
C LYS A 183 15.97 0.41 5.76
N GLY A 184 17.28 0.42 5.54
CA GLY A 184 18.24 -0.54 6.11
C GLY A 184 18.46 -1.81 5.29
N TYR A 185 17.80 -1.97 4.13
CA TYR A 185 17.90 -3.17 3.28
C TYR A 185 18.32 -2.88 1.84
N CYS A 186 18.89 -1.70 1.56
CA CYS A 186 19.49 -1.43 0.25
C CYS A 186 20.67 -2.38 -0.03
N PRO A 187 20.81 -2.85 -1.29
CA PRO A 187 21.93 -3.69 -1.71
C PRO A 187 23.27 -2.96 -1.75
#